data_AF-A0A7S2VPD6-F1
#
_entry.id   AF-A0A7S2VPD6-F1
#
_cell.length_a   1.000
_cell.length_b   1.000
_cell.length_c   1.000
_cell.angle_alpha   90.00
_cell.angle_beta   90.00
_cell.angle_gamma   90.00
#
_symmetry.space_group_name_H-M   'P 1'
#
loop_
_entity.id
_entity.type
_entity.pdbx_description
1 polymer ?
#
loop_
_entity_poly.entity_id
_entity_poly.type
_entity_poly.pdbx_seq_one_letter_code
_entity_poly.pdbx_strand_id
1 'polypeptide(L)'
;MTGTAVLRMMRLARFVRIVRLFRLRHLRGVSKALVSKLTSQSASLGIEVLAHFIAVMFLNHFVACAWFAIAAYNTDETTWIRSGEFDKLSQIQCYVLALHWSLTQFAPSTQDIAPSNTLERTFACVVVLVGLMVFSSVVSSITGAVNQLRVRQVQALAEETKIREFLTSRGISAELYGSIQGFFKQTYRKKSEWVCESDIPFFDQIPQTMLIQMHTDMY
;
A
#
# COMPACT_ATOMS: atom_id res chain seq x y z
N MET A 1 0.84 -40.88 -12.46
CA MET A 1 0.30 -39.54 -12.10
C MET A 1 -1.21 -39.59 -12.23
N THR A 2 -1.94 -39.63 -11.11
CA THR A 2 -3.40 -39.80 -11.09
C THR A 2 -4.12 -38.50 -11.48
N GLY A 3 -5.20 -38.59 -12.27
CA GLY A 3 -5.91 -37.44 -12.88
C GLY A 3 -6.48 -36.40 -11.90
N THR A 4 -6.54 -36.73 -10.60
CA THR A 4 -6.94 -35.80 -9.53
C THR A 4 -5.88 -34.74 -9.24
N ALA A 5 -4.59 -35.04 -9.44
CA ALA A 5 -3.50 -34.07 -9.29
C ALA A 5 -3.54 -33.00 -10.40
N VAL A 6 -3.87 -33.40 -11.64
CA VAL A 6 -4.00 -32.49 -12.79
C VAL A 6 -5.21 -31.56 -12.64
N LEU A 7 -6.35 -32.07 -12.18
CA LEU A 7 -7.55 -31.25 -11.92
C LEU A 7 -7.37 -30.24 -10.78
N ARG A 8 -6.53 -30.55 -9.77
CA ARG A 8 -6.18 -29.62 -8.68
C ARG A 8 -5.09 -28.63 -9.09
N MET A 9 -4.14 -29.03 -9.94
CA MET A 9 -3.18 -28.13 -10.61
C MET A 9 -3.90 -27.08 -11.48
N MET A 10 -5.02 -27.45 -12.13
CA MET A 10 -5.87 -26.48 -12.85
C MET A 10 -6.60 -25.49 -11.93
N ARG A 11 -6.83 -25.82 -10.64
CA ARG A 11 -7.28 -24.82 -9.66
C ARG A 11 -6.14 -23.84 -9.36
N LEU A 12 -4.90 -24.32 -9.20
CA LEU A 12 -3.67 -23.52 -9.09
C LEU A 12 -3.44 -22.59 -10.31
N ALA A 13 -3.88 -22.98 -11.51
CA ALA A 13 -3.85 -22.12 -12.70
C ALA A 13 -4.82 -20.91 -12.64
N ARG A 14 -5.89 -20.94 -11.82
CA ARG A 14 -6.71 -19.74 -11.57
C ARG A 14 -5.94 -18.66 -10.81
N PHE A 15 -4.94 -19.04 -10.02
CA PHE A 15 -4.13 -18.11 -9.23
C PHE A 15 -3.18 -17.29 -10.13
N VAL A 16 -2.78 -17.83 -11.29
CA VAL A 16 -2.08 -17.05 -12.34
C VAL A 16 -2.98 -15.93 -12.91
N ARG A 17 -4.32 -16.10 -12.92
CA ARG A 17 -5.23 -15.01 -13.30
C ARG A 17 -5.24 -13.87 -12.27
N ILE A 18 -4.96 -14.15 -11.00
CA ILE A 18 -4.84 -13.13 -9.95
C ILE A 18 -3.49 -12.40 -10.04
N VAL A 19 -2.42 -13.10 -10.43
CA VAL A 19 -1.16 -12.43 -10.82
C VAL A 19 -1.37 -11.53 -12.06
N ARG A 20 -2.33 -11.85 -12.95
CA ARG A 20 -2.78 -10.90 -13.99
C ARG A 20 -3.57 -9.72 -13.41
N LEU A 21 -4.27 -9.84 -12.28
CA LEU A 21 -4.83 -8.67 -11.58
C LEU A 21 -3.71 -7.77 -11.04
N PHE A 22 -2.55 -8.33 -10.68
CA PHE A 22 -1.35 -7.52 -10.45
C PHE A 22 -0.89 -6.78 -11.72
N ARG A 23 -1.22 -7.20 -12.95
CA ARG A 23 -1.02 -6.37 -14.16
C ARG A 23 -1.98 -5.18 -14.25
N LEU A 24 -3.08 -5.16 -13.48
CA LEU A 24 -3.91 -3.97 -13.29
C LEU A 24 -3.18 -2.86 -12.53
N ARG A 25 -1.89 -3.03 -12.20
CA ARG A 25 -0.91 -1.92 -12.04
C ARG A 25 -1.14 -0.82 -13.07
N HIS A 26 -1.49 -1.17 -14.31
CA HIS A 26 -1.79 -0.22 -15.39
C HIS A 26 -3.05 0.63 -15.13
N LEU A 27 -4.04 0.10 -14.39
CA LEU A 27 -5.24 0.85 -13.97
C LEU A 27 -5.02 1.68 -12.71
N ARG A 28 -3.84 1.61 -12.07
CA ARG A 28 -3.49 2.50 -10.95
C ARG A 28 -3.56 3.98 -11.34
N GLY A 29 -3.30 4.32 -12.61
CA GLY A 29 -3.48 5.69 -13.10
C GLY A 29 -4.94 6.15 -13.02
N VAL A 30 -5.88 5.28 -13.39
CA VAL A 30 -7.32 5.57 -13.41
C VAL A 30 -7.90 5.59 -11.98
N SER A 31 -7.49 4.66 -11.12
CA SER A 31 -7.92 4.67 -9.72
C SER A 31 -7.33 5.85 -8.95
N LYS A 32 -6.08 6.26 -9.22
CA LYS A 32 -5.49 7.45 -8.61
C LYS A 32 -6.22 8.72 -9.01
N ALA A 33 -6.59 8.86 -10.29
CA ALA A 33 -7.35 10.00 -10.78
C ALA A 33 -8.78 10.07 -10.21
N LEU A 34 -9.43 8.92 -10.00
CA LEU A 34 -10.77 8.88 -9.41
C LEU A 34 -10.74 9.12 -7.89
N VAL A 35 -9.77 8.52 -7.18
CA VAL A 35 -9.58 8.72 -5.73
C VAL A 35 -9.15 10.15 -5.43
N SER A 36 -8.27 10.75 -6.25
CA SER A 36 -7.85 12.15 -6.07
C SER A 36 -8.97 13.16 -6.32
N LYS A 37 -9.99 12.81 -7.12
CA LYS A 37 -11.17 13.65 -7.35
C LYS A 37 -12.17 13.63 -6.19
N LEU A 38 -12.18 12.56 -5.40
CA LEU A 38 -13.20 12.32 -4.37
C LEU A 38 -12.67 12.47 -2.93
N THR A 39 -11.35 12.50 -2.73
CA THR A 39 -10.75 12.48 -1.38
C THR A 39 -9.61 13.49 -1.25
N SER A 40 -9.44 14.05 -0.05
CA SER A 40 -8.32 14.95 0.24
C SER A 40 -6.98 14.26 -0.04
N GLN A 41 -5.98 15.04 -0.44
CA GLN A 41 -4.68 14.53 -0.88
C GLN A 41 -3.92 13.75 0.21
N SER A 42 -4.33 13.85 1.49
CA SER A 42 -3.81 13.04 2.60
C SER A 42 -4.56 11.71 2.74
N ALA A 43 -5.87 11.71 2.49
CA ALA A 43 -6.68 10.49 2.48
C ALA A 43 -6.28 9.58 1.32
N SER A 44 -5.93 10.13 0.16
CA SER A 44 -5.45 9.35 -0.99
C SER A 44 -4.15 8.58 -0.69
N LEU A 45 -3.23 9.17 0.08
CA LEU A 45 -2.01 8.49 0.56
C LEU A 45 -2.33 7.34 1.52
N GLY A 46 -3.26 7.57 2.45
CA GLY A 46 -3.73 6.53 3.37
C GLY A 46 -4.38 5.35 2.66
N ILE A 47 -5.21 5.62 1.65
CA ILE A 47 -5.85 4.60 0.80
C ILE A 47 -4.80 3.77 0.04
N GLU A 48 -3.76 4.42 -0.51
CA GLU A 48 -2.69 3.70 -1.22
C GLU A 48 -1.93 2.75 -0.29
N VAL A 49 -1.61 3.17 0.93
CA VAL A 49 -0.96 2.32 1.95
C VAL A 49 -1.88 1.17 2.35
N LEU A 50 -3.16 1.45 2.64
CA LEU A 50 -4.15 0.42 3.00
C LEU A 50 -4.32 -0.64 1.90
N ALA A 51 -4.37 -0.21 0.65
CA ALA A 51 -4.46 -1.12 -0.50
C ALA A 51 -3.24 -2.05 -0.59
N HIS A 52 -2.04 -1.56 -0.26
CA HIS A 52 -0.84 -2.42 -0.19
C HIS A 52 -0.95 -3.46 0.94
N PHE A 53 -1.44 -3.08 2.13
CA PHE A 53 -1.67 -4.03 3.22
C PHE A 53 -2.68 -5.13 2.84
N ILE A 54 -3.80 -4.77 2.22
CA ILE A 54 -4.81 -5.75 1.75
C ILE A 54 -4.20 -6.71 0.72
N ALA A 55 -3.38 -6.21 -0.20
CA ALA A 55 -2.70 -7.04 -1.19
C ALA A 55 -1.74 -8.06 -0.53
N VAL A 56 -1.04 -7.66 0.53
CA VAL A 56 -0.16 -8.56 1.30
C VAL A 56 -0.96 -9.63 2.05
N MET A 57 -2.09 -9.27 2.66
CA MET A 57 -2.96 -10.24 3.32
C MET A 57 -3.50 -11.29 2.34
N PHE A 58 -3.89 -10.86 1.14
CA PHE A 58 -4.36 -11.76 0.10
C PHE A 58 -3.25 -12.67 -0.43
N LEU A 59 -2.03 -12.14 -0.60
CA LEU A 59 -0.86 -12.95 -0.94
C LEU A 59 -0.56 -14.01 0.12
N ASN A 60 -0.63 -13.64 1.41
CA ASN A 60 -0.41 -14.55 2.53
C ASN A 60 -1.43 -15.70 2.55
N HIS A 61 -2.70 -15.43 2.27
CA HIS A 61 -3.69 -16.49 2.12
C HIS A 61 -3.29 -17.53 1.06
N PHE A 62 -2.72 -17.09 -0.06
CA PHE A 62 -2.28 -18.01 -1.12
C PHE A 62 -1.03 -18.80 -0.74
N VAL A 63 -0.05 -18.14 -0.13
CA VAL A 63 1.16 -18.80 0.36
C VAL A 63 0.79 -19.84 1.42
N ALA A 64 -0.11 -19.51 2.35
CA ALA A 64 -0.63 -20.42 3.35
C ALA A 64 -1.38 -21.61 2.73
N CYS A 65 -2.27 -21.37 1.76
CA CYS A 65 -2.98 -22.43 1.05
C CYS A 65 -2.01 -23.37 0.30
N ALA A 66 -0.97 -22.80 -0.32
CA ALA A 66 0.05 -23.58 -1.01
C ALA A 66 0.90 -24.41 -0.03
N TRP A 67 1.32 -23.80 1.09
CA TRP A 67 2.06 -24.46 2.16
C TRP A 67 1.28 -25.64 2.77
N PHE A 68 -0.01 -25.43 3.05
CA PHE A 68 -0.90 -26.50 3.50
C PHE A 68 -1.09 -27.59 2.44
N ALA A 69 -1.29 -27.22 1.17
CA ALA A 69 -1.51 -28.17 0.09
C ALA A 69 -0.28 -29.05 -0.18
N ILE A 70 0.93 -28.48 -0.13
CA ILE A 70 2.18 -29.24 -0.30
C ILE A 70 2.26 -30.35 0.74
N ALA A 71 2.00 -30.05 2.01
CA ALA A 71 2.06 -31.03 3.09
C ALA A 71 0.88 -32.02 3.10
N ALA A 72 -0.33 -31.58 2.72
CA ALA A 72 -1.51 -32.44 2.71
C ALA A 72 -1.47 -33.47 1.56
N TYR A 73 -0.86 -33.14 0.43
CA TYR A 73 -0.83 -34.01 -0.76
C TYR A 73 0.47 -34.77 -0.98
N ASN A 74 1.56 -34.44 -0.26
CA ASN A 74 2.76 -35.27 -0.27
C ASN A 74 2.53 -36.48 0.65
N THR A 75 2.12 -37.61 0.07
CA THR A 75 1.81 -38.84 0.82
C THR A 75 3.04 -39.65 1.17
N ASP A 76 4.11 -39.52 0.38
CA ASP A 76 5.22 -40.47 0.36
C ASP A 76 6.36 -40.06 1.30
N GLU A 77 6.35 -38.82 1.77
CA GLU A 77 7.36 -38.25 2.67
C GLU A 77 6.73 -37.72 3.97
N THR A 78 7.56 -37.57 5.02
CA THR A 78 7.19 -36.83 6.22
C THR A 78 7.07 -35.34 5.89
N THR A 79 5.92 -34.74 6.22
CA THR A 79 5.60 -33.34 5.96
C THR A 79 5.49 -32.57 7.27
N TRP A 80 5.48 -31.24 7.23
CA TRP A 80 5.33 -30.42 8.45
C TRP A 80 4.05 -30.72 9.25
N ILE A 81 2.99 -31.23 8.60
CA ILE A 81 1.75 -31.66 9.26
C ILE A 81 1.96 -32.97 10.00
N ARG A 82 2.66 -33.92 9.38
CA ARG A 82 2.88 -35.27 9.94
C ARG A 82 4.11 -35.34 10.85
N SER A 83 4.96 -34.33 10.83
CA SER A 83 6.08 -34.19 11.76
C SER A 83 5.57 -33.70 13.11
N GLY A 84 5.72 -34.50 14.15
CA GLY A 84 5.37 -34.10 15.53
C GLY A 84 3.88 -34.25 15.84
N GLU A 85 3.30 -33.27 16.54
CA GLU A 85 1.95 -33.37 17.12
C GLU A 85 0.83 -32.75 16.25
N PHE A 86 1.16 -32.18 15.10
CA PHE A 86 0.20 -31.43 14.27
C PHE A 86 -0.79 -32.31 13.51
N ASP A 87 -0.52 -33.61 13.36
CA ASP A 87 -1.39 -34.56 12.66
C ASP A 87 -2.75 -34.77 13.37
N LYS A 88 -2.80 -34.47 14.67
CA LYS A 88 -4.04 -34.55 15.48
C LYS A 88 -4.92 -33.31 15.37
N LEU A 89 -4.45 -32.25 14.70
CA LEU A 89 -5.17 -30.99 14.61
C LEU A 89 -6.25 -31.04 13.54
N SER A 90 -7.31 -30.26 13.76
CA SER A 90 -8.33 -30.05 12.73
C SER A 90 -7.76 -29.31 11.52
N GLN A 91 -8.40 -29.49 10.36
CA GLN A 91 -8.01 -28.81 9.13
C GLN A 91 -7.98 -27.27 9.25
N ILE A 92 -8.89 -26.70 10.05
CA ILE A 92 -8.93 -25.26 10.33
C ILE A 92 -7.71 -24.83 11.14
N GLN A 93 -7.34 -25.60 12.17
CA GLN A 93 -6.14 -25.31 12.97
C GLN A 93 -4.86 -25.40 12.12
N CYS A 94 -4.73 -26.41 11.27
CA CYS A 94 -3.60 -26.50 10.34
C CYS A 94 -3.57 -25.33 9.34
N TYR A 95 -4.73 -24.88 8.85
CA TYR A 95 -4.80 -23.70 8.00
C TYR A 95 -4.37 -22.42 8.74
N VAL A 96 -4.82 -22.22 9.99
CA VAL A 96 -4.43 -21.06 10.80
C VAL A 96 -2.92 -21.07 11.07
N LEU A 97 -2.34 -22.24 11.38
CA LEU A 97 -0.88 -22.40 11.51
C LEU A 97 -0.15 -22.10 10.20
N ALA A 98 -0.65 -22.58 9.06
CA ALA A 98 -0.08 -22.27 7.75
C ALA A 98 -0.17 -20.77 7.41
N LEU A 99 -1.26 -20.10 7.82
CA LEU A 99 -1.42 -18.66 7.65
C LEU A 99 -0.47 -17.87 8.55
N HIS A 100 -0.31 -18.28 9.80
CA HIS A 100 0.65 -17.70 10.72
C HIS A 100 2.08 -17.84 10.17
N TRP A 101 2.48 -19.05 9.74
CA TRP A 101 3.76 -19.30 9.09
C TRP A 101 3.95 -18.43 7.84
N SER A 102 2.93 -18.30 7.00
CA SER A 102 3.02 -17.41 5.84
C SER A 102 3.34 -15.98 6.27
N LEU A 103 2.62 -15.46 7.27
CA LEU A 103 2.81 -14.09 7.78
C LEU A 103 4.23 -13.89 8.32
N THR A 104 4.80 -14.89 9.00
CA THR A 104 6.16 -14.81 9.56
C THR A 104 7.23 -14.67 8.48
N GLN A 105 6.95 -15.07 7.24
CA GLN A 105 7.90 -14.90 6.12
C GLN A 105 7.97 -13.44 5.61
N PHE A 106 6.93 -12.64 5.85
CA PHE A 106 6.88 -11.22 5.47
C PHE A 106 7.21 -10.30 6.63
N ALA A 107 6.86 -10.70 7.86
CA ALA A 107 7.18 -10.00 9.09
C ALA A 107 7.84 -11.00 10.05
N PRO A 108 9.18 -11.00 10.17
CA PRO A 108 9.89 -11.96 10.99
C PRO A 108 9.29 -12.03 12.40
N SER A 109 8.76 -13.20 12.75
CA SER A 109 8.13 -13.50 14.01
C SER A 109 8.45 -14.95 14.38
N THR A 110 8.17 -15.33 15.62
CA THR A 110 8.29 -16.71 16.07
C THR A 110 7.33 -17.61 15.28
N GLN A 111 7.80 -18.77 14.85
CA GLN A 111 7.01 -19.75 14.11
C GLN A 111 7.22 -21.14 14.74
N ASP A 112 6.13 -21.92 14.81
CA ASP A 112 6.13 -23.24 15.44
C ASP A 112 6.24 -24.39 14.43
N ILE A 113 6.14 -24.09 13.13
CA ILE A 113 6.18 -25.08 12.05
C ILE A 113 7.38 -24.83 11.14
N ALA A 114 8.06 -25.92 10.73
CA ALA A 114 9.26 -25.87 9.91
C ALA A 114 9.18 -26.91 8.78
N PRO A 115 9.85 -26.67 7.63
CA PRO A 115 9.92 -27.64 6.54
C PRO A 115 10.59 -28.94 7.00
N SER A 116 9.95 -30.07 6.72
CA SER A 116 10.41 -31.42 7.07
C SER A 116 11.03 -32.19 5.89
N ASN A 117 10.79 -31.74 4.66
CA ASN A 117 11.36 -32.35 3.44
C ASN A 117 11.92 -31.31 2.47
N THR A 118 12.62 -31.79 1.43
CA THR A 118 13.30 -30.94 0.44
C THR A 118 12.33 -30.07 -0.35
N LEU A 119 11.13 -30.58 -0.66
CA LEU A 119 10.12 -29.82 -1.41
C LEU A 119 9.61 -28.63 -0.60
N GLU A 120 9.22 -28.88 0.66
CA GLU A 120 8.80 -27.85 1.61
C GLU A 120 9.91 -26.82 1.83
N ARG A 121 11.16 -27.27 1.98
CA ARG A 121 12.31 -26.37 2.20
C ARG A 121 12.58 -25.48 1.00
N THR A 122 12.48 -26.04 -0.21
CA THR A 122 12.63 -25.29 -1.46
C THR A 122 11.52 -24.24 -1.60
N PHE A 123 10.28 -24.62 -1.33
CA PHE A 123 9.15 -23.68 -1.32
C PHE A 123 9.35 -22.57 -0.28
N ALA A 124 9.77 -22.89 0.94
CA ALA A 124 10.06 -21.92 1.99
C ALA A 124 11.14 -20.91 1.56
N CYS A 125 12.23 -21.36 0.94
CA CYS A 125 13.27 -20.48 0.41
C CYS A 125 12.71 -19.50 -0.64
N VAL A 126 11.89 -19.97 -1.57
CA VAL A 126 11.25 -19.12 -2.58
C VAL A 126 10.32 -18.10 -1.93
N VAL A 127 9.51 -18.52 -0.95
CA VAL A 127 8.59 -17.62 -0.24
C VAL A 127 9.35 -16.54 0.53
N VAL A 128 10.47 -16.85 1.18
CA VAL A 128 11.30 -15.85 1.88
C VAL A 128 11.83 -14.79 0.90
N LEU A 129 12.33 -15.20 -0.28
CA LEU A 129 12.81 -14.25 -1.30
C LEU A 129 11.68 -13.33 -1.79
N VAL A 130 10.50 -13.89 -2.04
CA VAL A 130 9.31 -13.12 -2.41
C VAL A 130 8.87 -12.20 -1.27
N GLY A 131 8.90 -12.71 -0.04
CA GLY A 131 8.58 -11.98 1.18
C GLY A 131 9.43 -10.74 1.35
N LEU A 132 10.75 -10.87 1.17
CA LEU A 132 11.69 -9.76 1.23
C LEU A 132 11.35 -8.67 0.20
N MET A 133 11.11 -9.03 -1.07
CA MET A 133 10.75 -8.08 -2.12
C MET A 133 9.45 -7.32 -1.81
N VAL A 134 8.44 -8.05 -1.33
CA VAL A 134 7.12 -7.47 -1.00
C VAL A 134 7.22 -6.57 0.24
N PHE A 135 7.92 -7.00 1.28
CA PHE A 135 8.14 -6.22 2.49
C PHE A 135 8.86 -4.89 2.18
N SER A 136 9.94 -4.93 1.41
CA SER A 136 10.65 -3.71 0.96
C SER A 136 9.72 -2.77 0.19
N SER A 137 8.82 -3.30 -0.64
CA SER A 137 7.86 -2.50 -1.39
C SER A 137 6.85 -1.79 -0.47
N VAL A 138 6.36 -2.47 0.58
CA VAL A 138 5.45 -1.86 1.56
C VAL A 138 6.15 -0.75 2.33
N VAL A 139 7.36 -1.01 2.83
CA VAL A 139 8.17 0.01 3.53
C VAL A 139 8.38 1.22 2.62
N SER A 140 8.78 1.01 1.35
CA SER A 140 8.96 2.09 0.38
C SER A 140 7.69 2.91 0.16
N SER A 141 6.51 2.29 0.08
CA SER A 141 5.24 3.00 -0.08
C SER A 141 4.92 3.86 1.15
N ILE A 142 5.14 3.34 2.36
CA ILE A 142 4.95 4.09 3.61
C ILE A 142 5.92 5.26 3.69
N THR A 143 7.22 5.01 3.44
CA THR A 143 8.25 6.06 3.42
C THR A 143 7.92 7.14 2.40
N GLY A 144 7.46 6.75 1.21
CA GLY A 144 7.00 7.68 0.17
C GLY A 144 5.86 8.57 0.65
N ALA A 145 4.84 7.98 1.29
CA ALA A 145 3.72 8.74 1.86
C ALA A 145 4.16 9.71 2.96
N VAL A 146 5.03 9.26 3.88
CA VAL A 146 5.58 10.10 4.95
C VAL A 146 6.41 11.25 4.38
N ASN A 147 7.24 10.98 3.36
CA ASN A 147 8.06 12.02 2.74
C ASN A 147 7.19 13.08 2.06
N GLN A 148 6.11 12.68 1.38
CA GLN A 148 5.17 13.64 0.79
C GLN A 148 4.49 14.53 1.84
N LEU A 149 4.08 13.96 2.98
CA LEU A 149 3.54 14.74 4.09
C LEU A 149 4.59 15.70 4.67
N ARG A 150 5.83 15.23 4.84
CA ARG A 150 6.94 16.04 5.36
C ARG A 150 7.28 17.21 4.46
N VAL A 151 7.34 17.02 3.14
CA VAL A 151 7.60 18.10 2.17
C VAL A 151 6.56 19.21 2.32
N ARG A 152 5.28 18.88 2.45
CA ARG A 152 4.22 19.88 2.66
C ARG A 152 4.35 20.63 3.98
N GLN A 153 4.68 19.91 5.06
CA GLN A 153 4.92 20.55 6.35
C GLN A 153 6.10 21.52 6.30
N VAL A 154 7.19 21.12 5.63
CA VAL A 154 8.37 21.98 5.45
C VAL A 154 8.01 23.22 4.62
N GLN A 155 7.24 23.08 3.54
CA GLN A 155 6.77 24.22 2.75
C GLN A 155 5.90 25.17 3.58
N ALA A 156 4.96 24.64 4.36
CA ALA A 156 4.12 25.43 5.27
C ALA A 156 4.94 26.24 6.27
N LEU A 157 5.92 25.60 6.91
CA LEU A 157 6.81 26.24 7.88
C LEU A 157 7.73 27.28 7.23
N ALA A 158 8.18 27.04 6.00
CA ALA A 158 8.98 27.99 5.24
C ALA A 158 8.20 29.25 4.91
N GLU A 159 6.94 29.12 4.46
CA GLU A 159 6.07 30.28 4.23
C GLU A 159 5.71 31.02 5.52
N GLU A 160 5.38 30.30 6.60
CA GLU A 160 5.13 30.90 7.92
C GLU A 160 6.34 31.70 8.39
N THR A 161 7.55 31.19 8.15
CA THR A 161 8.80 31.85 8.50
C THR A 161 9.01 33.14 7.70
N LYS A 162 8.76 33.13 6.38
CA LYS A 162 8.84 34.34 5.56
C LYS A 162 7.85 35.42 6.01
N ILE A 163 6.62 35.03 6.33
CA ILE A 163 5.60 35.96 6.86
C ILE A 163 6.06 36.56 8.17
N ARG A 164 6.57 35.73 9.09
CA ARG A 164 7.10 36.19 10.38
C ARG A 164 8.22 37.21 10.18
N GLU A 165 9.23 36.89 9.38
CA GLU A 165 10.36 37.78 9.09
C GLU A 165 9.90 39.12 8.49
N PHE A 166 8.97 39.08 7.53
CA PHE A 166 8.41 40.29 6.94
C PHE A 166 7.70 41.17 7.97
N LEU A 167 6.81 40.60 8.79
CA LEU A 167 6.05 41.36 9.78
C LEU A 167 6.94 41.93 10.89
N THR A 168 7.92 41.16 11.36
CA THR A 168 8.88 41.61 12.39
C THR A 168 9.77 42.73 11.86
N SER A 169 10.25 42.63 10.61
CA SER A 169 11.11 43.67 10.00
C SER A 169 10.42 45.03 9.83
N ARG A 170 9.07 45.05 9.79
CA ARG A 170 8.27 46.26 9.62
C ARG A 170 7.70 46.80 10.93
N GLY A 171 7.98 46.18 12.08
CA GLY A 171 7.51 46.66 13.37
C GLY A 171 5.98 46.62 13.53
N ILE A 172 5.32 45.62 12.94
CA ILE A 172 3.85 45.46 13.00
C ILE A 172 3.40 45.23 14.46
N SER A 173 2.23 45.78 14.83
CA SER A 173 1.66 45.61 16.17
C SER A 173 1.38 44.13 16.49
N ALA A 174 1.53 43.75 17.77
CA ALA A 174 1.35 42.36 18.21
C ALA A 174 -0.06 41.80 17.91
N GLU A 175 -1.08 42.66 17.97
CA GLU A 175 -2.48 42.30 17.68
C GLU A 175 -2.68 41.95 16.20
N LEU A 176 -2.14 42.77 15.29
CA LEU A 176 -2.21 42.52 13.85
C LEU A 176 -1.34 41.31 13.46
N TYR A 177 -0.17 41.16 14.09
CA TYR A 177 0.70 39.98 13.91
C TYR A 177 -0.05 38.69 14.26
N GLY A 178 -0.68 38.63 15.44
CA GLY A 178 -1.44 37.46 15.89
C GLY A 178 -2.62 37.15 14.97
N SER A 179 -3.32 38.19 14.51
CA SER A 179 -4.44 38.04 13.56
C SER A 179 -3.98 37.47 12.22
N ILE A 180 -2.87 37.97 11.66
CA ILE A 180 -2.31 37.46 10.39
C ILE A 180 -1.83 36.02 10.54
N GLN A 181 -1.14 35.68 11.63
CA GLN A 181 -0.68 34.31 11.87
C GLN A 181 -1.84 33.33 12.07
N GLY A 182 -2.87 33.72 12.82
CA GLY A 182 -4.08 32.92 13.00
C GLY A 182 -4.80 32.68 11.69
N PHE A 183 -4.99 33.73 10.90
CA PHE A 183 -5.59 33.64 9.57
C PHE A 183 -4.76 32.77 8.62
N PHE A 184 -3.43 32.93 8.61
CA PHE A 184 -2.53 32.09 7.82
C PHE A 184 -2.67 30.61 8.20
N LYS A 185 -2.62 30.26 9.50
CA LYS A 185 -2.77 28.85 9.92
C LYS A 185 -4.11 28.23 9.52
N GLN A 186 -5.19 29.00 9.59
CA GLN A 186 -6.52 28.54 9.22
C GLN A 186 -6.69 28.41 7.70
N THR A 187 -6.17 29.37 6.95
CA THR A 187 -6.37 29.46 5.50
C THR A 187 -5.34 28.66 4.73
N TYR A 188 -4.09 28.60 5.16
CA TYR A 188 -3.02 27.84 4.48
C TYR A 188 -3.33 26.35 4.40
N ARG A 189 -3.91 25.79 5.49
CA ARG A 189 -4.36 24.40 5.53
C ARG A 189 -5.50 24.11 4.56
N LYS A 190 -6.35 25.10 4.28
CA LYS A 190 -7.43 25.05 3.28
C LYS A 190 -6.94 25.36 1.86
N LYS A 191 -6.00 26.29 1.68
CA LYS A 191 -5.41 26.65 0.37
C LYS A 191 -4.63 25.46 -0.23
N SER A 192 -4.10 24.56 0.60
CA SER A 192 -3.56 23.27 0.11
C SER A 192 -4.60 22.38 -0.59
N GLU A 193 -5.91 22.59 -0.37
CA GLU A 193 -6.97 21.84 -1.05
C GLU A 193 -7.51 22.58 -2.29
N TRP A 194 -7.35 23.90 -2.37
CA TRP A 194 -7.87 24.74 -3.45
C TRP A 194 -6.74 25.51 -4.12
N VAL A 195 -6.35 25.09 -5.32
CA VAL A 195 -5.34 25.77 -6.14
C VAL A 195 -6.00 26.97 -6.83
N CYS A 196 -5.48 28.17 -6.61
CA CYS A 196 -5.93 29.35 -7.34
C CYS A 196 -5.48 29.25 -8.81
N GLU A 197 -6.35 29.64 -9.74
CA GLU A 197 -6.05 29.64 -11.17
C GLU A 197 -4.78 30.45 -11.49
N SER A 198 -4.61 31.60 -10.81
CA SER A 198 -3.42 32.47 -10.92
C SER A 198 -2.12 31.81 -10.50
N ASP A 199 -2.17 30.73 -9.71
CA ASP A 199 -1.00 30.00 -9.21
C ASP A 199 -0.56 28.89 -10.20
N ILE A 200 -1.22 28.75 -11.37
CA ILE A 200 -0.96 27.71 -12.39
C ILE A 200 -0.43 28.35 -13.69
N PRO A 201 0.91 28.47 -13.87
CA PRO A 201 1.50 29.09 -15.07
C PRO A 201 1.20 28.36 -16.39
N PHE A 202 0.79 27.09 -16.30
CA PHE A 202 0.41 26.29 -17.48
C PHE A 202 -0.91 26.79 -18.11
N PHE A 203 -1.77 27.45 -17.35
CA PHE A 203 -3.03 27.96 -17.86
C PHE A 203 -2.85 29.12 -18.85
N ASP A 204 -1.70 29.80 -18.82
CA ASP A 204 -1.33 30.79 -19.83
C ASP A 204 -0.99 30.15 -21.20
N GLN A 205 -0.79 28.83 -21.25
CA GLN A 205 -0.32 28.10 -22.45
C GLN A 205 -1.43 27.30 -23.15
N ILE A 206 -2.60 27.14 -22.53
CA ILE A 206 -3.70 26.35 -23.09
C ILE A 206 -4.58 27.20 -24.03
N PRO A 207 -5.17 26.58 -25.08
CA PRO A 207 -6.09 27.29 -25.98
C PRO A 207 -7.27 27.89 -25.22
N GLN A 208 -7.63 29.14 -25.55
CA GLN A 208 -8.74 29.83 -24.87
C GLN A 208 -10.07 29.07 -24.96
N THR A 209 -10.29 28.28 -26.03
CA THR A 209 -11.49 27.44 -26.17
C THR A 209 -11.62 26.40 -25.05
N MET A 210 -10.51 25.80 -24.62
CA MET A 210 -10.50 24.84 -23.51
C MET A 210 -10.67 25.53 -22.16
N LEU A 211 -10.12 26.74 -22.02
CA LEU A 211 -10.21 27.55 -20.80
C LEU A 211 -11.66 28.01 -20.54
N ILE A 212 -12.33 28.50 -21.59
CA ILE A 212 -13.75 28.87 -21.56
C ILE A 212 -14.63 27.65 -21.23
N GLN A 213 -14.35 26.50 -21.84
CA GLN A 213 -15.09 25.27 -21.56
C GLN A 213 -14.90 24.81 -20.10
N MET A 214 -13.68 24.87 -19.58
CA MET A 214 -13.38 24.58 -18.18
C MET A 214 -14.16 25.50 -17.22
N HIS A 215 -14.16 26.82 -17.47
CA HIS A 215 -14.92 27.77 -16.66
C HIS A 215 -16.43 27.52 -16.73
N THR A 216 -16.94 27.11 -17.89
CA THR A 216 -18.37 26.78 -18.07
C THR A 216 -18.74 25.52 -17.27
N ASP A 217 -17.87 24.51 -17.23
CA ASP A 217 -18.10 23.27 -16.46
C ASP A 217 -17.97 23.45 -14.93
N MET A 218 -17.41 24.58 -14.47
CA MET A 218 -17.23 24.89 -13.04
C MET A 218 -18.43 25.59 -12.39
N TYR A 219 -19.37 26.12 -13.16
CA TYR A 219 -20.58 26.82 -12.71
C TYR A 219 -21.86 26.04 -13.03
#